data_AF-A0A0G0V848-F1
#
_entry.id   AF-A0A0G0V848-F1
#
_cell.length_a   1.000
_cell.length_b   1.000
_cell.length_c   1.000
_cell.angle_alpha   90.00
_cell.angle_beta   90.00
_cell.angle_gamma   90.00
#
_symmetry.space_group_name_H-M   'P 1'
#
loop_
_entity.id
_entity.type
_entity.pdbx_description
1 polymer ?
#
loop_
_entity_poly.entity_id
_entity_poly.type
_entity_poly.pdbx_seq_one_letter_code
_entity_poly.pdbx_strand_id
1 'polypeptide(L)'
;MDPKELERLIHRDKKLRTKENGLILFDHYAAISATLSPKEKYRLAPKINSFIIQAFKSGPNNLADLEKFLDLLKKFPGSPRDLSQVIGQYYTLKGGEPKTLVTKLGTISVEGGTISVSDTAFQNRYINSSSAEFDRFIIEDMQQGKIFHFSTGGDGTYDIILRCVDGPEPVANPKEYRFLLESSPTYIIAIPSGKVVVSDFGHDLPHSPLQLDVAPGNYKVASHHKEISDKFYGYVIVLCKTDLPATNLSSGIVTVE
;
A
#
# COMPACT_ATOMS: atom_id res chain seq x y z
N MET A 1 3.68 15.11 29.16
CA MET A 1 2.58 14.13 29.24
C MET A 1 3.20 12.75 29.30
N ASP A 2 2.82 11.93 30.27
CA ASP A 2 3.35 10.56 30.35
C ASP A 2 2.53 9.57 29.48
N PRO A 3 3.03 8.35 29.22
CA PRO A 3 2.33 7.37 28.37
C PRO A 3 0.96 6.92 28.92
N LYS A 4 0.74 6.96 30.23
CA LYS A 4 -0.54 6.61 30.88
C LYS A 4 -1.55 7.74 30.73
N GLU A 5 -1.09 8.98 30.80
CA GLU A 5 -1.90 10.18 30.57
C GLU A 5 -2.38 10.25 29.12
N LEU A 6 -1.48 9.96 28.17
CA LEU A 6 -1.84 9.81 26.76
C LEU A 6 -2.90 8.71 26.55
N GLU A 7 -2.73 7.56 27.21
CA GLU A 7 -3.70 6.48 27.11
C GLU A 7 -5.07 6.86 27.69
N ARG A 8 -5.11 7.59 28.82
CA ARG A 8 -6.36 8.10 29.38
C ARG A 8 -7.07 9.02 28.41
N LEU A 9 -6.36 9.87 27.68
CA LEU A 9 -6.95 10.74 26.65
C LEU A 9 -7.58 9.91 25.51
N ILE A 10 -6.95 8.81 25.10
CA ILE A 10 -7.50 7.92 24.06
C ILE A 10 -8.82 7.26 24.51
N HIS A 11 -8.95 6.92 25.79
CA HIS A 11 -10.13 6.23 26.33
C HIS A 11 -11.24 7.17 26.82
N ARG A 12 -11.06 8.51 26.69
CA ARG A 12 -12.12 9.47 26.96
C ARG A 12 -13.28 9.32 25.96
N ASP A 13 -14.44 9.85 26.34
CA ASP A 13 -15.74 9.75 25.65
C ASP A 13 -15.62 9.87 24.11
N LYS A 14 -16.41 9.07 23.37
CA LYS A 14 -16.50 9.13 21.90
C LYS A 14 -16.79 10.55 21.40
N LYS A 15 -17.50 11.37 22.20
CA LYS A 15 -17.76 12.79 21.91
C LYS A 15 -16.51 13.67 21.80
N LEU A 16 -15.38 13.23 22.36
CA LEU A 16 -14.10 13.94 22.31
C LEU A 16 -13.24 13.50 21.12
N ARG A 17 -13.72 12.62 20.25
CA ARG A 17 -12.98 12.15 19.05
C ARG A 17 -13.20 13.10 17.87
N THR A 18 -12.92 14.38 18.11
CA THR A 18 -12.97 15.44 17.10
C THR A 18 -11.63 15.54 16.38
N LYS A 19 -11.63 16.22 15.23
CA LYS A 19 -10.42 16.56 14.48
C LYS A 19 -9.36 17.25 15.35
N GLU A 20 -9.74 18.29 16.09
CA GLU A 20 -8.82 19.05 16.95
C GLU A 20 -8.18 18.17 18.03
N ASN A 21 -8.98 17.35 18.71
CA ASN A 21 -8.48 16.46 19.74
C ASN A 21 -7.57 15.37 19.16
N GLY A 22 -7.81 14.93 17.92
CA GLY A 22 -6.93 14.01 17.20
C GLY A 22 -5.56 14.61 16.92
N LEU A 23 -5.54 15.87 16.49
CA LEU A 23 -4.29 16.61 16.23
C LEU A 23 -3.52 16.88 17.53
N ILE A 24 -4.20 17.25 18.62
CA ILE A 24 -3.58 17.45 19.94
C ILE A 24 -2.97 16.14 20.47
N LEU A 25 -3.71 15.03 20.35
CA LEU A 25 -3.23 13.72 20.76
C LEU A 25 -1.98 13.31 19.99
N PHE A 26 -1.92 13.65 18.70
CA PHE A 26 -0.72 13.46 17.88
C PHE A 26 0.47 14.24 18.41
N ASP A 27 0.33 15.55 18.60
CA ASP A 27 1.45 16.39 19.03
C ASP A 27 2.05 15.86 20.35
N HIS A 28 1.19 15.41 21.26
CA HIS A 28 1.62 14.75 22.49
C HIS A 28 2.33 13.41 22.27
N TYR A 29 1.81 12.57 21.38
CA TYR A 29 2.46 11.30 21.08
C TYR A 29 3.81 11.49 20.38
N ALA A 30 3.89 12.37 19.40
CA ALA A 30 5.12 12.69 18.68
C ALA A 30 6.21 13.15 19.64
N ALA A 31 5.87 14.03 20.59
CA ALA A 31 6.77 14.55 21.60
C ALA A 31 7.37 13.47 22.52
N ILE A 32 6.65 12.37 22.77
CA ILE A 32 7.13 11.30 23.66
C ILE A 32 7.58 10.05 22.91
N SER A 33 7.29 9.94 21.61
CA SER A 33 7.47 8.72 20.83
C SER A 33 8.91 8.20 20.84
N ALA A 34 9.90 9.10 20.81
CA ALA A 34 11.32 8.76 20.85
C ALA A 34 11.74 8.12 22.19
N THR A 35 11.05 8.46 23.28
CA THR A 35 11.37 8.00 24.64
C THR A 35 10.58 6.76 25.07
N LEU A 36 9.64 6.29 24.25
CA LEU A 36 8.86 5.09 24.54
C LEU A 36 9.68 3.82 24.31
N SER A 37 9.55 2.86 25.23
CA SER A 37 10.05 1.51 25.03
C SER A 37 9.34 0.80 23.87
N PRO A 38 9.96 -0.23 23.25
CA PRO A 38 9.31 -1.02 22.19
C PRO A 38 7.93 -1.57 22.60
N LYS A 39 7.79 -2.04 23.84
CA LYS A 39 6.53 -2.55 24.40
C LYS A 39 5.45 -1.47 24.47
N GLU A 40 5.81 -0.25 24.86
CA GLU A 40 4.87 0.87 24.90
C GLU A 40 4.47 1.34 23.51
N LYS A 41 5.41 1.39 22.57
CA LYS A 41 5.12 1.69 21.15
C LYS A 41 4.13 0.69 20.57
N TYR A 42 4.39 -0.60 20.75
CA TYR A 42 3.50 -1.68 20.29
C TYR A 42 2.09 -1.55 20.86
N ARG A 43 1.97 -1.17 22.13
CA ARG A 43 0.68 -1.03 22.83
C ARG A 43 -0.09 0.24 22.44
N LEU A 44 0.61 1.36 22.22
CA LEU A 44 -0.01 2.67 22.00
C LEU A 44 -0.29 2.97 20.52
N ALA A 45 0.59 2.56 19.61
CA ALA A 45 0.47 2.89 18.20
C ALA A 45 -0.88 2.47 17.57
N PRO A 46 -1.42 1.25 17.80
CA PRO A 46 -2.72 0.87 17.25
C PRO A 46 -3.86 1.73 17.77
N LYS A 47 -3.80 2.12 19.06
CA LYS A 47 -4.83 2.93 19.71
C LYS A 47 -4.83 4.36 19.16
N ILE A 48 -3.65 4.92 18.96
CA ILE A 48 -3.44 6.26 18.39
C ILE A 48 -3.90 6.29 16.94
N ASN A 49 -3.51 5.29 16.15
CA ASN A 49 -4.00 5.15 14.78
C ASN A 49 -5.53 5.09 14.72
N SER A 50 -6.16 4.26 15.55
CA SER A 50 -7.63 4.20 15.63
C SER A 50 -8.26 5.56 15.93
N PHE A 51 -7.67 6.34 16.85
CA PHE A 51 -8.15 7.67 17.20
C PHE A 51 -7.98 8.66 16.03
N ILE A 52 -6.80 8.70 15.41
CA ILE A 52 -6.49 9.57 14.27
C ILE A 52 -7.44 9.32 13.11
N ILE A 53 -7.74 8.06 12.81
CA ILE A 53 -8.67 7.71 11.73
C ILE A 53 -10.10 8.14 12.05
N GLN A 54 -10.53 8.06 13.30
CA GLN A 54 -11.84 8.56 13.70
C GLN A 54 -11.89 10.10 13.64
N ALA A 55 -10.80 10.77 14.02
CA ALA A 55 -10.66 12.22 13.88
C ALA A 55 -10.71 12.64 12.40
N PHE A 56 -9.98 11.95 11.52
CA PHE A 56 -10.03 12.13 10.06
C PHE A 56 -11.45 11.95 9.50
N LYS A 57 -12.22 10.98 10.01
CA LYS A 57 -13.60 10.69 9.59
C LYS A 57 -14.65 11.62 10.22
N SER A 58 -14.28 12.47 11.19
CA SER A 58 -15.23 13.27 11.98
C SER A 58 -15.72 14.55 11.29
N GLY A 59 -15.12 14.96 10.16
CA GLY A 59 -15.52 16.16 9.45
C GLY A 59 -14.67 16.46 8.20
N PRO A 60 -14.90 17.62 7.55
CA PRO A 60 -14.08 18.03 6.41
C PRO A 60 -12.65 18.35 6.84
N ASN A 61 -11.70 17.88 6.04
CA ASN A 61 -10.27 18.09 6.22
C ASN A 61 -9.76 19.14 5.23
N ASN A 62 -8.84 20.00 5.66
CA ASN A 62 -8.06 20.84 4.76
C ASN A 62 -6.70 20.17 4.46
N LEU A 63 -5.89 20.78 3.59
CA LEU A 63 -4.57 20.22 3.24
C LEU A 63 -3.64 20.07 4.44
N ALA A 64 -3.60 21.05 5.35
CA ALA A 64 -2.74 21.02 6.53
C ALA A 64 -3.13 19.88 7.51
N ASP A 65 -4.43 19.64 7.68
CA ASP A 65 -4.95 18.53 8.48
C ASP A 65 -4.49 17.18 7.88
N LEU A 66 -4.64 17.03 6.56
CA LEU A 66 -4.27 15.81 5.85
C LEU A 66 -2.75 15.58 5.87
N GLU A 67 -1.92 16.62 5.75
CA GLU A 67 -0.47 16.49 5.86
C GLU A 67 -0.05 15.94 7.23
N LYS A 68 -0.69 16.42 8.30
CA LYS A 68 -0.47 15.88 9.65
C LYS A 68 -0.91 14.43 9.76
N PHE A 69 -2.09 14.08 9.23
CA PHE A 69 -2.56 12.69 9.23
C PHE A 69 -1.67 11.76 8.39
N LEU A 70 -1.11 12.24 7.29
CA LEU A 70 -0.17 11.48 6.47
C LEU A 70 1.16 11.24 7.18
N ASP A 71 1.75 12.27 7.78
CA ASP A 71 3.00 12.14 8.55
C ASP A 71 2.85 11.09 9.67
N LEU A 72 1.70 11.14 10.34
CA LEU A 72 1.28 10.18 11.36
C LEU A 72 1.23 8.74 10.88
N LEU A 73 0.41 8.49 9.86
CA LEU A 73 0.15 7.14 9.36
C LEU A 73 1.39 6.54 8.68
N LYS A 74 2.33 7.37 8.21
CA LYS A 74 3.64 6.93 7.72
C LYS A 74 4.60 6.54 8.86
N LYS A 75 4.64 7.32 9.95
CA LYS A 75 5.51 7.06 11.11
C LYS A 75 5.03 5.89 11.96
N PHE A 76 3.72 5.70 12.04
CA PHE A 76 3.09 4.66 12.81
C PHE A 76 2.15 3.91 11.90
N PRO A 77 2.66 2.98 11.07
CA PRO A 77 1.86 2.28 10.07
C PRO A 77 0.66 1.61 10.75
N GLY A 78 -0.52 2.17 10.45
CA GLY A 78 -1.82 1.61 10.83
C GLY A 78 -2.35 0.71 9.72
N SER A 79 -3.66 0.72 9.52
CA SER A 79 -4.25 0.06 8.36
C SER A 79 -3.79 0.79 7.08
N PRO A 80 -3.13 0.11 6.12
CA PRO A 80 -2.75 0.72 4.85
C PRO A 80 -3.96 1.24 4.04
N ARG A 81 -5.17 0.69 4.29
CA ARG A 81 -6.44 1.21 3.76
C ARG A 81 -6.65 2.65 4.18
N ASP A 82 -6.54 2.93 5.48
CA ASP A 82 -6.80 4.26 5.99
C ASP A 82 -5.74 5.26 5.50
N LEU A 83 -4.47 4.84 5.41
CA LEU A 83 -3.42 5.64 4.77
C LEU A 83 -3.79 5.99 3.32
N SER A 84 -4.23 5.01 2.53
CA SER A 84 -4.65 5.22 1.15
C SER A 84 -5.82 6.19 1.03
N GLN A 85 -6.79 6.15 1.97
CA GLN A 85 -7.90 7.10 2.02
C GLN A 85 -7.44 8.54 2.29
N VAL A 86 -6.52 8.73 3.24
CA VAL A 86 -5.96 10.06 3.55
C VAL A 86 -5.13 10.59 2.37
N ILE A 87 -4.29 9.74 1.76
CA ILE A 87 -3.49 10.12 0.57
C ILE A 87 -4.42 10.54 -0.57
N GLY A 88 -5.49 9.77 -0.81
CA GLY A 88 -6.48 10.07 -1.83
C GLY A 88 -7.18 11.41 -1.66
N GLN A 89 -7.66 11.70 -0.44
CA GLN A 89 -8.24 13.01 -0.13
C GLN A 89 -7.21 14.15 -0.26
N TYR A 90 -5.96 13.91 0.15
CA TYR A 90 -4.88 14.90 0.06
C TYR A 90 -4.65 15.34 -1.38
N TYR A 91 -4.51 14.40 -2.32
CA TYR A 91 -4.30 14.74 -3.73
C TYR A 91 -5.54 15.36 -4.37
N THR A 92 -6.74 14.92 -3.99
CA THR A 92 -7.98 15.55 -4.44
C THR A 92 -7.99 17.04 -4.09
N LEU A 93 -7.58 17.41 -2.87
CA LEU A 93 -7.52 18.81 -2.44
C LEU A 93 -6.33 19.59 -3.02
N LYS A 94 -5.24 18.93 -3.41
CA LYS A 94 -4.01 19.60 -3.87
C LYS A 94 -3.99 19.99 -5.35
N GLY A 95 -4.99 19.59 -6.14
CA GLY A 95 -5.07 20.02 -7.54
C GLY A 95 -5.67 19.04 -8.55
N GLY A 96 -6.19 17.88 -8.11
CA GLY A 96 -6.98 16.99 -8.95
C GLY A 96 -6.85 15.52 -8.58
N GLU A 97 -7.90 14.73 -8.87
CA GLU A 97 -7.83 13.27 -8.78
C GLU A 97 -6.79 12.75 -9.80
N PRO A 98 -5.89 11.82 -9.41
CA PRO A 98 -4.97 11.20 -10.37
C PRO A 98 -5.75 10.66 -11.57
N LYS A 99 -5.40 11.11 -12.77
CA LYS A 99 -6.02 10.64 -13.99
C LYS A 99 -5.46 9.26 -14.32
N THR A 100 -6.36 8.34 -14.62
CA THR A 100 -5.97 7.05 -15.17
C THR A 100 -5.50 7.22 -16.61
N LEU A 101 -4.23 6.86 -16.86
CA LEU A 101 -3.60 6.90 -18.17
C LEU A 101 -3.99 5.68 -19.01
N VAL A 102 -3.98 4.51 -18.39
CA VAL A 102 -4.34 3.24 -19.04
C VAL A 102 -4.86 2.26 -17.97
N THR A 103 -5.81 1.40 -18.35
CA THR A 103 -6.42 0.39 -17.48
C THR A 103 -6.55 -0.93 -18.23
N LYS A 104 -6.32 -2.03 -17.53
CA LYS A 104 -6.66 -3.38 -17.92
C LYS A 104 -7.55 -4.02 -16.85
N LEU A 105 -8.63 -4.65 -17.29
CA LEU A 105 -9.52 -5.46 -16.46
C LEU A 105 -9.33 -6.93 -16.82
N GLY A 106 -9.48 -7.79 -15.84
CA GLY A 106 -9.42 -9.23 -16.04
C GLY A 106 -9.56 -9.96 -14.71
N THR A 107 -9.43 -11.27 -14.77
CA THR A 107 -9.49 -12.15 -13.59
C THR A 107 -8.20 -12.95 -13.50
N ILE A 108 -7.84 -13.33 -12.28
CA ILE A 108 -6.71 -14.20 -12.03
C ILE A 108 -7.14 -15.33 -11.09
N SER A 109 -6.81 -16.55 -11.45
CA SER A 109 -6.95 -17.70 -10.55
C SER A 109 -5.66 -17.84 -9.77
N VAL A 110 -5.77 -17.90 -8.45
CA VAL A 110 -4.66 -17.96 -7.51
C VAL A 110 -4.71 -19.28 -6.78
N GLU A 111 -3.64 -20.07 -6.90
CA GLU A 111 -3.45 -21.36 -6.22
C GLU A 111 -2.35 -21.29 -5.15
N GLY A 112 -1.55 -20.22 -5.12
CA GLY A 112 -0.48 -20.00 -4.16
C GLY A 112 -0.78 -18.94 -3.09
N GLY A 113 -2.04 -18.53 -2.94
CA GLY A 113 -2.45 -17.44 -2.03
C GLY A 113 -1.75 -16.09 -2.25
N THR A 114 -1.22 -15.84 -3.46
CA THR A 114 -0.43 -14.64 -3.76
C THR A 114 -0.61 -14.15 -5.20
N ILE A 115 -0.40 -12.84 -5.41
CA ILE A 115 -0.37 -12.23 -6.73
C ILE A 115 0.95 -11.48 -6.89
N SER A 116 1.52 -11.58 -8.09
CA SER A 116 2.72 -10.84 -8.48
C SER A 116 2.45 -9.80 -9.56
N VAL A 117 3.21 -8.71 -9.52
CA VAL A 117 3.26 -7.65 -10.53
C VAL A 117 4.71 -7.46 -10.93
N SER A 118 5.04 -7.67 -12.20
CA SER A 118 6.42 -7.61 -12.69
C SER A 118 6.49 -7.13 -14.14
N ASP A 119 7.71 -6.92 -14.62
CA ASP A 119 7.98 -6.73 -16.06
C ASP A 119 8.26 -8.07 -16.75
N THR A 120 7.78 -8.22 -17.99
CA THR A 120 8.06 -9.42 -18.81
C THR A 120 9.54 -9.79 -18.93
N ALA A 121 10.45 -8.81 -18.88
CA ALA A 121 11.89 -9.02 -18.98
C ALA A 121 12.47 -9.88 -17.84
N PHE A 122 11.80 -9.95 -16.69
CA PHE A 122 12.30 -10.71 -15.53
C PHE A 122 11.74 -12.14 -15.44
N GLN A 123 10.83 -12.50 -16.34
CA GLN A 123 10.03 -13.72 -16.20
C GLN A 123 10.75 -14.99 -16.65
N ASN A 124 11.75 -14.87 -17.53
CA ASN A 124 12.42 -16.02 -18.13
C ASN A 124 13.16 -16.89 -17.12
N ARG A 125 13.56 -16.33 -15.96
CA ARG A 125 14.39 -17.05 -14.99
C ARG A 125 13.64 -18.04 -14.10
N TYR A 126 12.31 -17.99 -14.10
CA TYR A 126 11.44 -18.90 -13.35
C TYR A 126 11.08 -20.16 -14.14
N ILE A 127 11.25 -20.11 -15.47
CA ILE A 127 10.92 -21.21 -16.36
C ILE A 127 11.94 -22.33 -16.09
N ASN A 128 11.45 -23.51 -15.70
CA ASN A 128 12.22 -24.70 -15.33
C ASN A 128 13.04 -24.60 -14.03
N SER A 129 12.77 -23.62 -13.14
CA SER A 129 13.40 -23.58 -11.82
C SER A 129 12.89 -24.71 -10.93
N SER A 130 13.74 -25.30 -10.09
CA SER A 130 13.26 -26.11 -8.97
C SER A 130 12.55 -25.23 -7.93
N SER A 131 11.70 -25.82 -7.08
CA SER A 131 10.98 -25.06 -6.04
C SER A 131 11.91 -24.27 -5.10
N ALA A 132 13.06 -24.83 -4.72
CA ALA A 132 14.02 -24.15 -3.85
C ALA A 132 14.73 -22.98 -4.54
N GLU A 133 15.00 -23.09 -5.84
CA GLU A 133 15.57 -22.00 -6.62
C GLU A 133 14.55 -20.90 -6.87
N PHE A 134 13.29 -21.30 -7.07
CA PHE A 134 12.18 -20.41 -7.29
C PHE A 134 11.96 -19.45 -6.10
N ASP A 135 11.90 -19.99 -4.88
CA ASP A 135 11.76 -19.17 -3.65
C ASP A 135 12.90 -18.15 -3.51
N ARG A 136 14.14 -18.61 -3.72
CA ARG A 136 15.33 -17.74 -3.68
C ARG A 136 15.23 -16.64 -4.74
N PHE A 137 14.81 -16.98 -5.95
CA PHE A 137 14.70 -16.01 -7.04
C PHE A 137 13.62 -14.95 -6.78
N ILE A 138 12.48 -15.32 -6.22
CA ILE A 138 11.46 -14.34 -5.85
C ILE A 138 12.01 -13.37 -4.80
N ILE A 139 12.64 -13.89 -3.75
CA ILE A 139 13.19 -13.04 -2.68
C ILE A 139 14.21 -12.06 -3.26
N GLU A 140 15.14 -12.54 -4.09
CA GLU A 140 16.12 -11.67 -4.77
C GLU A 140 15.46 -10.62 -5.65
N ASP A 141 14.46 -10.99 -6.44
CA ASP A 141 13.80 -10.05 -7.36
C ASP A 141 12.96 -9.03 -6.60
N MET A 142 12.32 -9.42 -5.48
CA MET A 142 11.63 -8.49 -4.58
C MET A 142 12.64 -7.53 -3.96
N GLN A 143 13.77 -8.04 -3.49
CA GLN A 143 14.85 -7.23 -2.90
C GLN A 143 15.51 -6.29 -3.91
N GLN A 144 15.46 -6.59 -5.21
CA GLN A 144 16.00 -5.77 -6.28
C GLN A 144 14.94 -4.89 -6.95
N GLY A 145 13.70 -4.91 -6.47
CA GLY A 145 12.60 -4.12 -7.01
C GLY A 145 12.25 -4.50 -8.45
N LYS A 146 12.30 -5.78 -8.79
CA LYS A 146 11.88 -6.30 -10.12
C LYS A 146 10.45 -6.83 -10.10
N ILE A 147 9.96 -7.23 -8.93
CA ILE A 147 8.65 -7.81 -8.71
C ILE A 147 8.04 -7.20 -7.45
N PHE A 148 6.77 -6.86 -7.54
CA PHE A 148 5.94 -6.55 -6.39
C PHE A 148 5.03 -7.74 -6.13
N HIS A 149 5.00 -8.19 -4.88
CA HIS A 149 4.33 -9.42 -4.49
C HIS A 149 3.48 -9.16 -3.25
N PHE A 150 2.24 -9.64 -3.26
CA PHE A 150 1.34 -9.49 -2.12
C PHE A 150 0.48 -10.75 -1.94
N SER A 151 0.17 -11.06 -0.69
CA SER A 151 -0.72 -12.17 -0.35
C SER A 151 -2.18 -11.79 -0.60
N THR A 152 -2.94 -12.75 -1.13
CA THR A 152 -4.39 -12.64 -1.26
C THR A 152 -5.13 -13.13 -0.02
N GLY A 153 -4.43 -13.77 0.92
CA GLY A 153 -5.00 -14.43 2.10
C GLY A 153 -5.53 -15.84 1.84
N GLY A 154 -5.63 -16.27 0.58
CA GLY A 154 -6.03 -17.62 0.20
C GLY A 154 -6.22 -17.79 -1.29
N ASP A 155 -6.53 -19.03 -1.68
CA ASP A 155 -6.72 -19.42 -3.08
C ASP A 155 -8.09 -19.00 -3.59
N GLY A 156 -8.22 -18.85 -4.90
CA GLY A 156 -9.48 -18.50 -5.55
C GLY A 156 -9.31 -17.65 -6.80
N THR A 157 -10.43 -17.31 -7.44
CA THR A 157 -10.44 -16.40 -8.59
C THR A 157 -10.75 -14.98 -8.12
N TYR A 158 -9.88 -14.05 -8.45
CA TYR A 158 -9.99 -12.64 -8.06
C TYR A 158 -10.15 -11.74 -9.29
N ASP A 159 -11.03 -10.76 -9.18
CA ASP A 159 -11.14 -9.68 -10.17
C ASP A 159 -9.97 -8.70 -10.03
N ILE A 160 -9.32 -8.33 -11.13
CA ILE A 160 -8.17 -7.42 -11.14
C ILE A 160 -8.46 -6.19 -11.98
N ILE A 161 -8.21 -5.02 -11.38
CA ILE A 161 -8.14 -3.73 -12.06
C ILE A 161 -6.68 -3.27 -12.01
N LEU A 162 -5.95 -3.49 -13.10
CA LEU A 162 -4.58 -3.03 -13.27
C LEU A 162 -4.59 -1.67 -13.97
N ARG A 163 -4.04 -0.63 -13.35
CA ARG A 163 -4.05 0.73 -13.95
C ARG A 163 -2.76 1.48 -13.73
N CYS A 164 -2.43 2.35 -14.68
CA CYS A 164 -1.39 3.37 -14.52
C CYS A 164 -2.05 4.74 -14.36
N VAL A 165 -1.56 5.55 -13.42
CA VAL A 165 -2.05 6.92 -13.16
C VAL A 165 -0.94 7.96 -13.34
N ASP A 166 -1.32 9.22 -13.56
CA ASP A 166 -0.41 10.37 -13.70
C ASP A 166 -0.11 11.11 -12.38
N GLY A 167 -0.50 10.51 -11.25
CA GLY A 167 -0.27 11.06 -9.92
C GLY A 167 1.11 10.68 -9.33
N PRO A 168 1.55 11.39 -8.28
CA PRO A 168 2.81 11.11 -7.60
C PRO A 168 2.76 9.87 -6.68
N GLU A 169 1.58 9.30 -6.42
CA GLU A 169 1.39 8.10 -5.60
C GLU A 169 0.39 7.12 -6.25
N PRO A 170 0.57 5.79 -6.06
CA PRO A 170 -0.31 4.77 -6.62
C PRO A 170 -1.55 4.59 -5.75
N VAL A 171 -2.51 5.50 -5.88
CA VAL A 171 -3.78 5.44 -5.13
C VAL A 171 -4.95 5.04 -6.00
N ALA A 172 -5.91 4.30 -5.43
CA ALA A 172 -7.20 4.04 -6.07
C ALA A 172 -7.98 5.34 -6.33
N ASN A 173 -9.03 5.26 -7.16
CA ASN A 173 -9.86 6.43 -7.44
C ASN A 173 -10.75 6.76 -6.22
N PRO A 174 -11.09 8.04 -5.96
CA PRO A 174 -11.88 8.40 -4.78
C PRO A 174 -13.24 7.70 -4.65
N LYS A 175 -13.89 7.42 -5.77
CA LYS A 175 -15.16 6.67 -5.83
C LYS A 175 -15.04 5.24 -5.30
N GLU A 176 -13.83 4.70 -5.22
CA GLU A 176 -13.56 3.32 -4.80
C GLU A 176 -13.23 3.20 -3.31
N TYR A 177 -12.86 4.29 -2.63
CA TYR A 177 -12.39 4.25 -1.23
C TYR A 177 -13.36 3.63 -0.24
N ARG A 178 -14.66 3.76 -0.49
CA ARG A 178 -15.70 3.16 0.35
C ARG A 178 -15.77 1.63 0.24
N PHE A 179 -15.24 1.08 -0.86
CA PHE A 179 -15.23 -0.36 -1.17
C PHE A 179 -13.89 -1.02 -0.89
N LEU A 180 -12.86 -0.25 -0.52
CA LEU A 180 -11.57 -0.81 -0.17
C LEU A 180 -11.62 -1.42 1.22
N LEU A 181 -11.16 -2.66 1.35
CA LEU A 181 -10.99 -3.36 2.61
C LEU A 181 -9.59 -3.13 3.19
N GLU A 182 -8.58 -3.32 2.35
CA GLU A 182 -7.16 -3.30 2.72
C GLU A 182 -6.30 -2.73 1.59
N SER A 183 -5.04 -2.43 1.88
CA SER A 183 -4.07 -2.00 0.87
C SER A 183 -2.68 -2.51 1.23
N SER A 184 -1.78 -2.59 0.26
CA SER A 184 -0.37 -2.83 0.51
C SER A 184 0.37 -1.53 0.86
N PRO A 185 1.56 -1.60 1.45
CA PRO A 185 2.54 -0.53 1.34
C PRO A 185 2.88 -0.24 -0.13
N THR A 186 3.43 0.94 -0.39
CA THR A 186 3.96 1.30 -1.70
C THR A 186 5.36 0.73 -1.90
N TYR A 187 5.57 0.04 -3.02
CA TYR A 187 6.87 -0.46 -3.46
C TYR A 187 7.29 0.24 -4.75
N ILE A 188 8.59 0.28 -5.04
CA ILE A 188 9.10 0.80 -6.32
C ILE A 188 9.66 -0.37 -7.10
N ILE A 189 9.10 -0.63 -8.29
CA ILE A 189 9.56 -1.66 -9.20
C ILE A 189 10.07 -1.08 -10.52
N ALA A 190 11.03 -1.77 -11.15
CA ALA A 190 11.54 -1.45 -12.47
C ALA A 190 10.69 -2.13 -13.55
N ILE A 191 10.30 -1.39 -14.59
CA ILE A 191 9.57 -1.87 -15.77
C ILE A 191 10.38 -1.52 -17.03
N PRO A 192 11.49 -2.22 -17.31
CA PRO A 192 12.40 -1.87 -18.41
C PRO A 192 11.83 -2.13 -19.81
N SER A 193 10.94 -3.12 -20.00
CA SER A 193 10.34 -3.40 -21.31
C SER A 193 9.12 -2.53 -21.60
N GLY A 194 8.55 -1.91 -20.56
CA GLY A 194 7.27 -1.22 -20.66
C GLY A 194 6.06 -2.17 -20.61
N LYS A 195 6.26 -3.47 -20.34
CA LYS A 195 5.17 -4.45 -20.26
C LYS A 195 5.00 -4.97 -18.85
N VAL A 196 4.00 -4.44 -18.16
CA VAL A 196 3.59 -4.91 -16.83
C VAL A 196 2.74 -6.15 -16.99
N VAL A 197 3.00 -7.15 -16.17
CA VAL A 197 2.21 -8.39 -16.09
C VAL A 197 1.77 -8.61 -14.65
N VAL A 198 0.53 -9.08 -14.50
CA VAL A 198 0.00 -9.59 -13.23
C VAL A 198 -0.18 -11.09 -13.36
N SER A 199 0.43 -11.90 -12.49
CA SER A 199 0.31 -13.35 -12.55
C SER A 199 0.12 -13.95 -11.16
N ASP A 200 -0.51 -15.12 -11.09
CA ASP A 200 -0.34 -16.02 -9.95
C ASP A 200 1.14 -16.42 -9.88
N PHE A 201 1.57 -16.79 -8.69
CA PHE A 201 2.91 -17.20 -8.31
C PHE A 201 3.62 -18.01 -9.42
N GLY A 202 4.46 -17.36 -10.24
CA GLY A 202 5.32 -18.00 -11.25
C GLY A 202 4.66 -18.81 -12.38
N HIS A 203 3.36 -19.09 -12.34
CA HIS A 203 2.77 -20.19 -13.10
C HIS A 203 2.19 -19.79 -14.48
N ASP A 204 2.04 -18.50 -14.79
CA ASP A 204 1.34 -18.04 -16.02
C ASP A 204 2.12 -17.00 -16.85
N LEU A 205 3.44 -16.96 -16.74
CA LEU A 205 4.23 -15.83 -17.23
C LEU A 205 4.20 -15.59 -18.76
N PRO A 206 4.18 -16.59 -19.66
CA PRO A 206 4.00 -16.30 -21.09
C PRO A 206 2.54 -16.06 -21.52
N HIS A 207 1.55 -16.33 -20.66
CA HIS A 207 0.13 -16.38 -21.02
C HIS A 207 -0.81 -15.57 -20.12
N SER A 208 -0.27 -14.80 -19.16
CA SER A 208 -1.12 -13.99 -18.31
C SER A 208 -2.00 -13.06 -19.16
N PRO A 209 -3.34 -13.11 -18.98
CA PRO A 209 -4.25 -12.25 -19.70
C PRO A 209 -4.18 -10.78 -19.23
N LEU A 210 -3.54 -10.53 -18.08
CA LEU A 210 -3.43 -9.23 -17.45
C LEU A 210 -2.07 -8.60 -17.72
N GLN A 211 -1.94 -8.07 -18.94
CA GLN A 211 -0.80 -7.26 -19.37
C GLN A 211 -1.22 -5.81 -19.62
N LEU A 212 -0.33 -4.88 -19.28
CA LEU A 212 -0.52 -3.45 -19.46
C LEU A 212 0.76 -2.84 -20.05
N ASP A 213 0.63 -2.21 -21.22
CA ASP A 213 1.71 -1.44 -21.82
C ASP A 213 1.83 -0.06 -21.14
N VAL A 214 3.04 0.28 -20.72
CA VAL A 214 3.43 1.55 -20.09
C VAL A 214 4.78 2.00 -20.64
N ALA A 215 5.15 3.26 -20.41
CA ALA A 215 6.47 3.74 -20.80
C ALA A 215 7.57 3.09 -19.93
N PRO A 216 8.68 2.58 -20.49
CA PRO A 216 9.77 2.01 -19.70
C PRO A 216 10.28 2.91 -18.57
N GLY A 217 10.61 2.35 -17.41
CA GLY A 217 11.16 3.09 -16.26
C GLY A 217 10.77 2.51 -14.91
N ASN A 218 10.92 3.30 -13.85
CA ASN A 218 10.53 2.89 -12.49
C ASN A 218 9.11 3.33 -12.16
N TYR A 219 8.42 2.50 -11.39
CA TYR A 219 7.03 2.70 -11.01
C TYR A 219 6.84 2.45 -9.52
N LYS A 220 6.18 3.38 -8.83
CA LYS A 220 5.56 3.06 -7.55
C LYS A 220 4.34 2.18 -7.82
N VAL A 221 4.17 1.14 -7.01
CA VAL A 221 3.06 0.20 -7.11
C VAL A 221 2.45 -0.05 -5.74
N ALA A 222 1.13 -0.16 -5.70
CA ALA A 222 0.36 -0.62 -4.55
C ALA A 222 -0.85 -1.44 -5.00
N SER A 223 -1.26 -2.40 -4.17
CA SER A 223 -2.52 -3.13 -4.33
C SER A 223 -3.54 -2.65 -3.30
N HIS A 224 -4.80 -2.62 -3.69
CA HIS A 224 -5.93 -2.32 -2.81
C HIS A 224 -6.98 -3.42 -2.94
N HIS A 225 -7.24 -4.14 -1.85
CA HIS A 225 -8.32 -5.12 -1.80
C HIS A 225 -9.65 -4.38 -1.83
N LYS A 226 -10.50 -4.71 -2.80
CA LYS A 226 -11.80 -4.09 -3.04
C LYS A 226 -12.89 -5.14 -3.04
N GLU A 227 -13.97 -4.83 -2.34
CA GLU A 227 -15.18 -5.65 -2.30
C GLU A 227 -16.42 -4.79 -2.56
N ILE A 228 -17.26 -5.27 -3.48
CA ILE A 228 -18.63 -4.80 -3.68
C ILE A 228 -19.50 -6.04 -3.61
N SER A 229 -20.34 -6.14 -2.58
CA SER A 229 -21.25 -7.28 -2.36
C SER A 229 -21.86 -7.76 -3.66
N ASP A 230 -21.63 -9.05 -3.96
CA ASP A 230 -22.20 -9.78 -5.10
C ASP A 230 -21.85 -9.22 -6.49
N LYS A 231 -20.84 -8.33 -6.58
CA LYS A 231 -20.48 -7.66 -7.84
C LYS A 231 -18.99 -7.66 -8.16
N PHE A 232 -18.14 -7.57 -7.15
CA PHE A 232 -16.69 -7.49 -7.34
C PHE A 232 -15.98 -8.01 -6.10
N TYR A 233 -15.04 -8.92 -6.29
CA TYR A 233 -14.14 -9.36 -5.24
C TYR A 233 -12.74 -9.53 -5.80
N GLY A 234 -11.81 -8.68 -5.35
CA GLY A 234 -10.43 -8.75 -5.81
C GLY A 234 -9.65 -7.46 -5.60
N TYR A 235 -8.74 -7.13 -6.52
CA TYR A 235 -7.71 -6.14 -6.29
C TYR A 235 -7.68 -5.03 -7.33
N VAL A 236 -7.51 -3.80 -6.85
CA VAL A 236 -7.08 -2.68 -7.65
C VAL A 236 -5.56 -2.54 -7.51
N ILE A 237 -4.82 -2.78 -8.59
CA ILE A 237 -3.37 -2.59 -8.65
C ILE A 237 -3.09 -1.30 -9.39
N VAL A 238 -2.46 -0.34 -8.70
CA VAL A 238 -2.16 0.98 -9.25
C VAL A 238 -0.66 1.14 -9.41
N LEU A 239 -0.25 1.61 -10.59
CA LEU A 239 1.11 2.04 -10.88
C LEU A 239 1.15 3.55 -11.10
N CYS A 240 2.18 4.21 -10.61
CA CYS A 240 2.52 5.56 -11.06
C CYS A 240 4.02 5.69 -11.32
N LYS A 241 4.37 6.39 -12.40
CA LYS A 241 5.77 6.52 -12.82
C LYS A 241 6.55 7.37 -11.82
N THR A 242 7.80 7.03 -11.59
CA THR A 242 8.68 7.75 -10.66
C THR A 242 10.12 7.79 -11.18
N ASP A 243 10.84 8.85 -10.82
CA ASP A 243 12.29 8.96 -11.08
C ASP A 243 13.11 8.31 -9.96
N LEU A 244 12.47 7.95 -8.85
CA LEU A 244 13.11 7.20 -7.77
C LEU A 244 13.55 5.81 -8.26
N PRO A 245 14.71 5.32 -7.80
CA PRO A 245 15.18 3.98 -8.15
C PRO A 245 14.25 2.91 -7.56
N ALA A 246 14.24 1.73 -8.20
CA ALA A 246 13.57 0.56 -7.68
C ALA A 246 14.05 0.23 -6.25
N THR A 247 13.14 -0.27 -5.40
CA THR A 247 13.46 -0.54 -4.00
C THR A 247 14.55 -1.59 -3.91
N ASN A 248 15.68 -1.25 -3.28
CA ASN A 248 16.72 -2.20 -2.95
C ASN A 248 16.74 -2.47 -1.44
N LEU A 249 16.27 -3.64 -1.01
CA LEU A 249 16.24 -4.01 0.42
C LEU A 249 17.55 -4.68 0.89
N SER A 250 18.44 -5.07 -0.02
CA SER A 250 19.69 -5.76 0.31
C SER A 250 20.75 -4.86 0.97
N SER A 251 20.61 -3.53 0.88
CA SER A 251 21.49 -2.56 1.55
C SER A 251 21.12 -2.27 3.01
N GLY A 252 20.14 -2.98 3.57
CA GLY A 252 19.59 -2.74 4.92
C GLY A 252 19.87 -3.80 5.98
N ILE A 253 20.57 -4.90 5.64
CA ILE A 253 20.99 -5.87 6.66
C ILE A 253 22.23 -5.32 7.36
N VAL A 254 22.01 -4.50 8.39
CA VAL A 254 23.03 -4.30 9.43
C VAL A 254 23.12 -5.64 10.16
N THR A 255 24.17 -6.41 9.87
CA THR A 255 24.60 -7.49 10.75
C THR A 255 24.84 -6.89 12.12
N VAL A 256 23.96 -7.21 13.07
CA VAL A 256 24.26 -7.01 14.48
C VAL A 256 25.30 -8.06 14.81
N GLU A 257 26.55 -7.63 14.96
CA GLU A 257 27.61 -8.43 15.61
C GLU A 257 27.26 -8.67 17.08
#